data_AF-A0A0F2PTP7-F1
#
_entry.id   AF-A0A0F2PTP7-F1
#
_cell.length_a   1.000
_cell.length_b   1.000
_cell.length_c   1.000
_cell.angle_alpha   90.00
_cell.angle_beta   90.00
_cell.angle_gamma   90.00
#
_symmetry.space_group_name_H-M   'P 1'
#
loop_
_entity.id
_entity.type
_entity.pdbx_description
1 polymer ?
#
loop_
_entity_poly.entity_id
_entity_poly.type
_entity_poly.pdbx_seq_one_letter_code
_entity_poly.pdbx_strand_id
1 'polypeptide(L)'
;MRILEVSNGKKAVITLRTWFIEDAGGGCRAFSEVVVLVSESPVESYTARVPLTWDGGESLEEVVCRAVIEMMEKAGVSRNDQLLVCSGNIFHGLHAWLTENNYNWEYARMDGLAHDIAEDAFYSQILKAGFPPHIKLTERNYRDFYRVLEKWIMEDESRLSYLKDRLVRQKPVETRYVLKGNGARKLRCCGCKKNILPYTPVVEFKARQDGKRVRKCYHPDCSPVTPLKNKLKAATGKVNGTAREGLMAICRKETSCGICNLNIAPDNQAFHVYLDGKLVVCHPGCASVEYKQET
;
A
#
# COMPACT_ATOMS: atom_id res chain seq x y z
N MET A 1 10.78 -16.73 28.46
CA MET A 1 12.15 -16.53 28.98
C MET A 1 13.02 -17.68 28.47
N ARG A 2 13.94 -17.43 27.54
CA ARG A 2 14.94 -18.41 27.12
C ARG A 2 16.30 -17.89 27.54
N ILE A 3 17.00 -18.65 28.37
CA ILE A 3 18.38 -18.35 28.80
C ILE A 3 19.28 -19.13 27.86
N LEU A 4 20.04 -18.45 27.00
CA LEU A 4 21.15 -19.06 26.27
C LEU A 4 22.44 -18.72 27.02
N GLU A 5 23.21 -19.74 27.37
CA GLU A 5 24.50 -19.56 28.04
C GLU A 5 25.55 -19.11 27.04
N VAL A 6 26.22 -17.99 27.33
CA VAL A 6 27.43 -17.55 26.62
C VAL A 6 28.57 -17.55 27.62
N SER A 7 29.67 -18.19 27.23
CA SER A 7 30.89 -18.41 27.99
C SER A 7 31.65 -17.10 28.25
N ASN A 8 31.19 -16.27 29.19
CA ASN A 8 32.03 -15.27 29.90
C ASN A 8 31.32 -14.55 31.09
N GLY A 9 30.58 -15.28 31.93
CA GLY A 9 30.29 -14.84 33.31
C GLY A 9 29.38 -13.62 33.52
N LYS A 10 28.92 -12.93 32.47
CA LYS A 10 27.83 -11.96 32.53
C LYS A 10 26.62 -12.54 31.80
N LYS A 11 25.65 -13.07 32.56
CA LYS A 11 24.33 -13.44 32.01
C LYS A 11 23.63 -12.16 31.55
N ALA A 12 23.73 -11.81 30.28
CA ALA A 12 22.83 -10.85 29.67
C ALA A 12 21.47 -11.55 29.55
N VAL A 13 20.52 -11.17 30.40
CA VAL A 13 19.13 -11.55 30.21
C VAL A 13 18.65 -10.81 28.96
N ILE A 14 18.58 -11.51 27.83
CA ILE A 14 17.93 -10.98 26.63
C ILE A 14 16.43 -11.08 26.89
N THR A 15 15.86 -10.04 27.48
CA THR A 15 14.42 -9.87 27.56
C THR A 15 13.92 -9.49 26.18
N LEU A 16 13.26 -10.42 25.51
CA LEU A 16 12.57 -10.15 24.25
C LEU A 16 11.48 -9.11 24.53
N ARG A 17 11.65 -7.91 24.00
CA ARG A 17 10.65 -6.85 24.12
C ARG A 17 9.66 -6.94 22.97
N THR A 18 8.45 -6.45 23.21
CA THR A 18 7.46 -6.22 22.15
C THR A 18 7.32 -4.72 21.97
N TRP A 19 7.45 -4.29 20.72
CA TRP A 19 7.39 -2.90 20.32
C TRP A 19 6.24 -2.70 19.34
N PHE A 20 5.43 -1.68 19.57
CA PHE A 20 4.29 -1.29 18.74
C PHE A 20 4.67 -0.03 17.96
N ILE A 21 4.41 -0.04 16.65
CA ILE A 21 4.65 1.09 15.75
C ILE A 21 3.32 1.52 15.14
N GLU A 22 2.90 2.75 15.45
CA GLU A 22 1.63 3.34 15.01
C GLU A 22 1.83 4.79 14.55
N ASP A 23 0.87 5.31 13.78
CA ASP A 23 0.76 6.70 13.37
C ASP A 23 -0.55 7.36 13.81
N ALA A 24 -0.55 8.69 13.79
CA ALA A 24 -1.75 9.50 13.91
C ALA A 24 -1.69 10.74 13.03
N GLY A 25 -2.86 11.16 12.55
CA GLY A 25 -3.00 12.39 11.76
C GLY A 25 -2.73 12.22 10.26
N GLY A 26 -2.47 11.01 9.75
CA GLY A 26 -2.27 10.76 8.31
C GLY A 26 -3.45 11.23 7.45
N GLY A 27 -4.68 11.05 7.93
CA GLY A 27 -5.90 11.52 7.26
C GLY A 27 -6.15 13.03 7.33
N CYS A 28 -5.45 13.75 8.20
CA CYS A 28 -5.58 15.19 8.35
C CYS A 28 -4.71 15.92 7.32
N ARG A 29 -5.23 16.99 6.72
CA ARG A 29 -4.48 17.85 5.78
C ARG A 29 -3.52 18.81 6.46
N ALA A 30 -3.65 18.97 7.77
CA ALA A 30 -2.87 19.88 8.58
C ALA A 30 -2.14 19.14 9.70
N PHE A 31 -1.10 19.80 10.21
CA PHE A 31 -0.18 19.31 11.24
C PHE A 31 0.65 18.12 10.81
N SER A 32 1.75 17.90 11.51
CA SER A 32 2.59 16.74 11.25
C SER A 32 1.84 15.46 11.59
N GLU A 33 1.94 14.49 10.70
CA GLU A 33 1.66 13.10 11.05
C GLU A 33 2.66 12.68 12.13
N VAL A 34 2.15 12.03 13.16
CA VAL A 34 2.94 11.55 14.28
C VAL A 34 3.18 10.08 14.07
N VAL A 35 4.39 9.61 14.33
CA VAL A 35 4.73 8.20 14.39
C VAL A 35 5.28 7.90 15.76
N VAL A 36 4.88 6.77 16.35
CA VAL A 36 5.31 6.36 17.68
C VAL A 36 5.93 4.98 17.64
N LEU A 37 6.84 4.74 18.58
CA LEU A 37 7.41 3.43 18.91
C LEU A 37 7.21 3.22 20.41
N VAL A 38 6.45 2.19 20.79
CA VAL A 38 6.01 2.00 22.19
C VAL A 38 6.29 0.58 22.64
N SER A 39 6.86 0.41 23.83
CA SER A 39 6.88 -0.85 24.56
C SER A 39 5.95 -0.72 25.77
N GLU A 40 5.19 -1.75 26.09
CA GLU A 40 4.31 -1.77 27.26
C GLU A 40 4.97 -2.44 28.48
N SER A 41 6.07 -3.20 28.27
CA SER A 41 6.76 -3.92 29.34
C SER A 41 8.29 -3.92 29.15
N PRO A 42 9.02 -2.98 29.76
CA PRO A 42 8.51 -1.84 30.52
C PRO A 42 7.81 -0.81 29.61
N VAL A 43 7.00 0.06 30.21
CA VAL A 43 6.38 1.18 29.49
C VAL A 43 7.47 2.16 29.06
N GLU A 44 7.63 2.30 27.75
CA GLU A 44 8.61 3.17 27.12
C GLU A 44 8.05 3.66 25.79
N SER A 45 8.26 4.93 25.45
CA SER A 45 7.72 5.49 24.20
C SER A 45 8.66 6.50 23.56
N TYR A 46 8.69 6.45 22.23
CA TYR A 46 9.39 7.40 21.37
C TYR A 46 8.39 7.96 20.38
N THR A 47 8.57 9.23 20.01
CA THR A 47 7.66 9.94 19.12
C THR A 47 8.45 10.74 18.11
N ALA A 48 8.08 10.63 16.85
CA ALA A 48 8.59 11.43 15.76
C ALA A 48 7.44 12.17 15.06
N ARG A 49 7.74 13.36 14.55
CA ARG A 49 6.82 14.14 13.71
C ARG A 49 7.34 14.13 12.29
N VAL A 50 6.52 13.65 11.36
CA VAL A 50 6.82 13.74 9.94
C VAL A 50 6.77 15.23 9.54
N PRO A 51 7.84 15.80 8.97
CA PRO A 51 7.87 17.20 8.55
C PRO A 51 6.69 17.57 7.64
N LEU A 52 6.16 18.79 7.76
CA LEU A 52 5.05 19.25 6.89
C LEU A 52 5.45 19.27 5.41
N THR A 53 6.73 19.57 5.15
CA THR A 53 7.40 19.55 3.84
C THR A 53 8.85 19.09 4.02
N TRP A 54 9.49 18.66 2.93
CA TRP A 54 10.90 18.29 2.88
C TRP A 54 11.41 18.35 1.44
N ASP A 55 12.71 18.55 1.28
CA ASP A 55 13.39 18.49 -0.01
C ASP A 55 14.03 17.10 -0.22
N GLY A 56 14.51 16.81 -1.42
CA GLY A 56 15.34 15.62 -1.68
C GLY A 56 14.64 14.45 -2.37
N GLY A 57 13.39 14.62 -2.80
CA GLY A 57 12.68 13.62 -3.62
C GLY A 57 12.28 12.34 -2.90
N GLU A 58 12.60 12.21 -1.60
CA GLU A 58 12.12 11.14 -0.74
C GLU A 58 10.58 11.10 -0.75
N SER A 59 10.02 9.90 -0.82
CA SER A 59 8.61 9.65 -0.60
C SER A 59 8.25 9.74 0.90
N LEU A 60 6.96 9.90 1.19
CA LEU A 60 6.47 9.86 2.58
C LEU A 60 6.85 8.54 3.28
N GLU A 61 6.84 7.42 2.56
CA GLU A 61 7.18 6.09 3.11
C GLU A 61 8.67 6.03 3.52
N GLU A 62 9.57 6.65 2.76
CA GLU A 62 11.00 6.73 3.09
C GLU A 62 11.26 7.64 4.29
N VAL A 63 10.61 8.80 4.34
CA VAL A 63 10.72 9.73 5.49
C VAL A 63 10.22 9.08 6.78
N VAL A 64 9.08 8.37 6.71
CA VAL A 64 8.53 7.63 7.86
C VAL A 64 9.45 6.47 8.26
N CYS A 65 9.95 5.70 7.29
CA CYS A 65 10.86 4.59 7.54
C CYS A 65 12.11 5.08 8.29
N ARG A 66 12.76 6.14 7.81
CA ARG A 66 13.92 6.75 8.46
C ARG A 66 13.61 7.22 9.88
N ALA A 67 12.49 7.92 10.08
CA ALA A 67 12.08 8.38 11.41
C ALA A 67 11.87 7.22 12.40
N VAL A 68 11.30 6.10 11.93
CA VAL A 68 11.11 4.91 12.77
C VAL A 68 12.43 4.23 13.07
N ILE A 69 13.33 4.07 12.09
CA ILE A 69 14.67 3.51 12.31
C ILE A 69 15.43 4.33 13.35
N GLU A 70 15.41 5.66 13.27
CA GLU A 70 16.03 6.53 14.28
C GLU A 70 15.43 6.33 15.68
N MET A 71 14.11 6.10 15.79
CA MET A 71 13.49 5.76 17.08
C MET A 71 13.91 4.38 17.57
N MET A 72 13.97 3.39 16.69
CA MET A 72 14.42 2.03 17.00
C MET A 72 15.87 2.01 17.51
N GLU A 73 16.76 2.77 16.88
CA GLU A 73 18.15 2.93 17.30
C GLU A 73 18.24 3.57 18.70
N LYS A 74 17.49 4.65 18.95
CA LYS A 74 17.42 5.31 20.27
C LYS A 74 16.86 4.39 21.36
N ALA A 75 15.91 3.54 21.00
CA ALA A 75 15.28 2.56 21.87
C ALA A 75 16.14 1.30 22.11
N GLY A 76 17.22 1.13 21.34
CA GLY A 76 18.02 -0.09 21.39
C GLY A 76 17.25 -1.33 20.93
N VAL A 77 16.31 -1.18 19.98
CA VAL A 77 15.54 -2.29 19.42
C VAL A 77 16.49 -3.27 18.74
N SER A 78 16.40 -4.53 19.14
CA SER A 78 17.18 -5.62 18.59
C SER A 78 16.37 -6.44 17.59
N ARG A 79 17.05 -7.20 16.72
CA ARG A 79 16.39 -8.14 15.80
C ARG A 79 15.62 -9.27 16.49
N ASN A 80 15.93 -9.53 17.77
CA ASN A 80 15.25 -10.53 18.57
C ASN A 80 13.93 -10.00 19.15
N ASP A 81 13.76 -8.68 19.26
CA ASP A 81 12.51 -8.10 19.74
C ASP A 81 11.38 -8.35 18.74
N GLN A 82 10.15 -8.44 19.25
CA GLN A 82 8.96 -8.51 18.43
C GLN A 82 8.54 -7.09 18.04
N LEU A 83 8.38 -6.83 16.75
CA LEU A 83 7.80 -5.60 16.24
C LEU A 83 6.39 -5.87 15.74
N LEU A 84 5.43 -5.11 16.26
CA LEU A 84 4.04 -5.09 15.82
C LEU A 84 3.83 -3.77 15.10
N VAL A 85 3.57 -3.82 13.79
CA VAL A 85 3.51 -2.62 12.95
C VAL A 85 2.11 -2.43 12.40
N CYS A 86 1.60 -1.20 12.44
CA CYS A 86 0.33 -0.85 11.83
C CYS A 86 0.34 -1.18 10.33
N SER A 87 -0.82 -1.61 9.82
CA SER A 87 -1.04 -1.87 8.39
C SER A 87 -1.18 -0.60 7.52
N GLY A 88 -0.97 0.58 8.11
CA GLY A 88 -1.03 1.86 7.43
C GLY A 88 -0.08 1.92 6.22
N ASN A 89 -0.55 2.46 5.10
CA ASN A 89 0.23 2.48 3.86
C ASN A 89 1.54 3.30 3.97
N ILE A 90 1.69 4.16 4.98
CA ILE A 90 2.92 4.93 5.20
C ILE A 90 4.07 4.04 5.68
N PHE A 91 3.76 2.85 6.23
CA PHE A 91 4.71 1.90 6.77
C PHE A 91 5.16 0.84 5.78
N HIS A 92 4.68 0.83 4.53
CA HIS A 92 5.08 -0.19 3.55
C HIS A 92 6.59 -0.23 3.31
N GLY A 93 7.25 0.94 3.22
CA GLY A 93 8.71 1.01 3.15
C GLY A 93 9.40 0.40 4.37
N LEU A 94 8.84 0.63 5.57
CA LEU A 94 9.33 0.03 6.81
C LEU A 94 9.11 -1.49 6.84
N HIS A 95 7.96 -2.00 6.38
CA HIS A 95 7.68 -3.44 6.29
C HIS A 95 8.72 -4.16 5.43
N ALA A 96 9.04 -3.59 4.27
CA ALA A 96 10.08 -4.10 3.39
C ALA A 96 11.46 -4.08 4.08
N TRP A 97 11.83 -2.93 4.66
CA TRP A 97 13.11 -2.77 5.35
C TRP A 97 13.29 -3.75 6.52
N LEU A 98 12.26 -3.95 7.35
CA LEU A 98 12.30 -4.89 8.48
C LEU A 98 12.51 -6.34 8.00
N THR A 99 11.86 -6.70 6.90
CA THR A 99 11.99 -8.01 6.26
C THR A 99 13.41 -8.22 5.73
N GLU A 100 13.92 -7.27 4.95
CA GLU A 100 15.27 -7.31 4.36
C GLU A 100 16.37 -7.35 5.43
N ASN A 101 16.14 -6.72 6.58
CA ASN A 101 17.09 -6.64 7.68
C ASN A 101 16.90 -7.72 8.77
N ASN A 102 16.05 -8.71 8.51
CA ASN A 102 15.79 -9.87 9.37
C ASN A 102 15.33 -9.50 10.79
N TYR A 103 14.45 -8.51 10.90
CA TYR A 103 13.74 -8.23 12.15
C TYR A 103 12.54 -9.17 12.30
N ASN A 104 12.24 -9.56 13.55
CA ASN A 104 11.04 -10.29 13.88
C ASN A 104 9.84 -9.33 13.95
N TRP A 105 9.01 -9.30 12.91
CA TRP A 105 7.89 -8.37 12.83
C TRP A 105 6.63 -9.00 12.24
N GLU A 106 5.46 -8.45 12.60
CA GLU A 106 4.17 -8.78 11.99
C GLU A 106 3.22 -7.59 11.94
N TYR A 107 2.16 -7.72 11.14
CA TYR A 107 1.07 -6.73 11.13
C TYR A 107 0.25 -6.84 12.41
N ALA A 108 -0.03 -5.69 13.02
CA ALA A 108 -1.01 -5.61 14.08
C ALA A 108 -2.01 -4.50 13.80
N ARG A 109 -3.25 -4.73 14.24
CA ARG A 109 -4.22 -3.67 14.42
C ARG A 109 -3.87 -2.99 15.73
N MET A 110 -3.55 -1.71 15.70
CA MET A 110 -3.24 -1.02 16.95
C MET A 110 -4.50 -0.59 17.66
N ASP A 111 -4.46 -0.85 18.94
CA ASP A 111 -5.33 -0.34 19.98
C ASP A 111 -4.48 -0.16 21.25
N GLY A 112 -5.08 0.33 22.33
CA GLY A 112 -4.37 0.54 23.58
C GLY A 112 -3.30 1.62 23.51
N LEU A 113 -2.20 1.40 24.23
CA LEU A 113 -1.26 2.46 24.62
C LEU A 113 -0.61 3.15 23.42
N ALA A 114 -0.19 2.39 22.40
CA ALA A 114 0.47 2.96 21.23
C ALA A 114 -0.47 3.89 20.45
N HIS A 115 -1.73 3.49 20.30
CA HIS A 115 -2.75 4.31 19.64
C HIS A 115 -3.03 5.59 20.43
N ASP A 116 -3.22 5.46 21.76
CA ASP A 116 -3.52 6.60 22.63
C ASP A 116 -2.36 7.62 22.61
N ILE A 117 -1.11 7.16 22.70
CA ILE A 117 0.07 8.04 22.63
C ILE A 117 0.15 8.76 21.28
N ALA A 118 -0.12 8.06 20.16
CA ALA A 118 -0.09 8.66 18.84
C ALA A 118 -1.16 9.76 18.68
N GLU A 119 -2.42 9.46 19.05
CA GLU A 119 -3.54 10.41 18.98
C GLU A 119 -3.33 11.61 19.90
N ASP A 120 -2.87 11.39 21.14
CA ASP A 120 -2.58 12.46 22.10
C ASP A 120 -1.43 13.35 21.62
N ALA A 121 -0.38 12.77 21.05
CA ALA A 121 0.73 13.51 20.49
C ALA A 121 0.30 14.34 19.26
N PHE A 122 -0.60 13.82 18.42
CA PHE A 122 -1.18 14.56 17.31
C PHE A 122 -2.07 15.70 17.81
N TYR A 123 -3.00 15.42 18.72
CA TYR A 123 -3.91 16.42 19.30
C TYR A 123 -3.16 17.52 20.07
N SER A 124 -2.07 17.17 20.75
CA SER A 124 -1.21 18.14 21.43
C SER A 124 -0.60 19.18 20.49
N GLN A 125 -0.32 18.82 19.22
CA GLN A 125 0.15 19.80 18.23
C GLN A 125 -0.94 20.82 17.88
N ILE A 126 -2.16 20.32 17.72
CA ILE A 126 -3.34 21.13 17.39
C ILE A 126 -3.62 22.13 18.52
N LEU A 127 -3.57 21.69 19.78
CA LEU A 127 -3.73 22.57 20.94
C LEU A 127 -2.64 23.63 21.04
N LYS A 128 -1.38 23.25 20.81
CA LYS A 128 -0.23 24.18 20.85
C LYS A 128 -0.33 25.28 19.79
N ALA A 129 -1.05 25.02 18.69
CA ALA A 129 -1.34 26.01 17.66
C ALA A 129 -2.51 26.94 18.00
N GLY A 130 -3.17 26.77 19.15
CA GLY A 130 -4.27 27.62 19.60
C GLY A 130 -5.66 27.13 19.20
N PHE A 131 -5.79 25.87 18.75
CA PHE A 131 -7.11 25.30 18.47
C PHE A 131 -7.94 25.15 19.77
N PRO A 132 -9.26 25.43 19.76
CA PRO A 132 -10.05 25.41 20.98
C PRO A 132 -10.10 24.01 21.65
N PRO A 133 -9.71 23.88 22.93
CA PRO A 133 -9.51 22.58 23.57
C PRO A 133 -10.79 21.79 23.87
N HIS A 134 -11.95 22.45 23.80
CA HIS A 134 -13.27 21.83 23.95
C HIS A 134 -13.72 21.08 22.68
N ILE A 135 -13.10 21.36 21.53
CA ILE A 135 -13.37 20.65 20.28
C ILE A 135 -12.42 19.45 20.20
N LYS A 136 -12.94 18.26 20.52
CA LYS A 136 -12.17 17.01 20.56
C LYS A 136 -12.71 16.02 19.54
N LEU A 137 -11.85 15.07 19.16
CA LEU A 137 -12.29 13.88 18.45
C LEU A 137 -13.25 13.08 19.36
N THR A 138 -14.48 12.88 18.92
CA THR A 138 -15.47 12.05 19.61
C THR A 138 -15.83 10.85 18.76
N GLU A 139 -16.00 9.68 19.38
CA GLU A 139 -16.47 8.44 18.71
C GLU A 139 -15.67 8.06 17.44
N ARG A 140 -14.38 8.40 17.39
CA ARG A 140 -13.53 8.21 16.20
C ARG A 140 -14.11 8.87 14.93
N ASN A 141 -14.89 9.95 15.06
CA ASN A 141 -15.40 10.73 13.93
C ASN A 141 -14.33 11.69 13.38
N TYR A 142 -13.26 11.09 12.83
CA TYR A 142 -12.13 11.81 12.25
C TYR A 142 -12.54 12.75 11.13
N ARG A 143 -13.55 12.37 10.34
CA ARG A 143 -13.99 13.16 9.18
C ARG A 143 -14.46 14.54 9.60
N ASP A 144 -15.34 14.61 10.61
CA ASP A 144 -15.91 15.89 11.01
C ASP A 144 -14.91 16.69 11.85
N PHE A 145 -14.13 16.03 12.71
CA PHE A 145 -13.04 16.68 13.43
C PHE A 145 -12.04 17.37 12.49
N TYR A 146 -11.55 16.65 11.45
CA TYR A 146 -10.62 17.23 10.48
C TYR A 146 -11.26 18.34 9.63
N ARG A 147 -12.56 18.26 9.33
CA ARG A 147 -13.27 19.35 8.64
C ARG A 147 -13.33 20.62 9.47
N VAL A 148 -13.61 20.51 10.77
CA VAL A 148 -13.63 21.67 11.67
C VAL A 148 -12.22 22.27 11.80
N LEU A 149 -11.21 21.41 11.94
CA LEU A 149 -9.82 21.85 12.00
C LEU A 149 -9.37 22.56 10.72
N GLU A 150 -9.71 22.01 9.55
CA GLU A 150 -9.43 22.65 8.27
C GLU A 150 -10.10 24.03 8.15
N LYS A 151 -11.36 24.17 8.57
CA LYS A 151 -12.04 25.48 8.56
C LYS A 151 -11.33 26.48 9.46
N TRP A 152 -10.99 26.09 10.68
CA TRP A 152 -10.28 26.95 11.64
C TRP A 152 -8.91 27.41 11.11
N ILE A 153 -8.21 26.58 10.33
CA ILE A 153 -6.97 27.00 9.64
C ILE A 153 -7.28 28.01 8.55
N MET A 154 -8.29 27.76 7.72
CA MET A 154 -8.60 28.60 6.57
C MET A 154 -9.21 29.96 6.95
N GLU A 155 -9.66 30.13 8.20
CA GLU A 155 -10.16 31.39 8.75
C GLU A 155 -9.06 32.43 9.04
N ASP A 156 -7.80 32.01 9.13
CA ASP A 156 -6.67 32.88 9.49
C ASP A 156 -5.43 32.50 8.68
N GLU A 157 -4.98 33.42 7.82
CA GLU A 157 -3.87 33.20 6.90
C GLU A 157 -2.57 32.80 7.60
N SER A 158 -2.35 33.27 8.84
CA SER A 158 -1.16 32.92 9.64
C SER A 158 -1.08 31.41 9.94
N ARG A 159 -2.22 30.70 9.92
CA ARG A 159 -2.34 29.27 10.20
C ARG A 159 -2.10 28.39 8.98
N LEU A 160 -2.01 28.97 7.77
CA LEU A 160 -1.74 28.19 6.55
C LEU A 160 -0.40 27.45 6.62
N SER A 161 0.54 27.93 7.43
CA SER A 161 1.81 27.27 7.74
C SER A 161 1.65 25.87 8.37
N TYR A 162 0.48 25.54 8.94
CA TYR A 162 0.19 24.20 9.47
C TYR A 162 -0.25 23.20 8.39
N LEU A 163 -0.49 23.64 7.15
CA LEU A 163 -0.88 22.74 6.07
C LEU A 163 0.29 21.87 5.62
N LYS A 164 0.01 20.58 5.42
CA LYS A 164 0.96 19.65 4.82
C LYS A 164 1.20 20.01 3.35
N ASP A 165 2.46 19.97 2.93
CA ASP A 165 2.81 20.13 1.52
C ASP A 165 2.37 18.90 0.72
N ARG A 166 1.43 19.11 -0.20
CA ARG A 166 0.84 18.06 -1.01
C ARG A 166 1.75 17.57 -2.12
N LEU A 167 2.75 18.33 -2.54
CA LEU A 167 3.61 17.93 -3.65
C LEU A 167 4.55 16.82 -3.21
N VAL A 168 5.24 17.02 -2.09
CA VAL A 168 6.21 16.05 -1.55
C VAL A 168 5.54 14.83 -0.91
N ARG A 169 4.29 14.97 -0.45
CA ARG A 169 3.49 13.88 0.14
C ARG A 169 2.67 13.07 -0.88
N GLN A 170 2.71 13.43 -2.17
CA GLN A 170 1.99 12.67 -3.18
C GLN A 170 2.71 11.36 -3.49
N LYS A 171 1.97 10.25 -3.47
CA LYS A 171 2.51 8.99 -3.98
C LYS A 171 2.96 9.16 -5.45
N PRO A 172 4.07 8.52 -5.85
CA PRO A 172 4.59 8.57 -7.21
C PRO A 172 3.50 8.28 -8.23
N VAL A 173 3.52 8.98 -9.36
CA VAL A 173 2.43 8.91 -10.34
C VAL A 173 2.28 7.51 -10.92
N GLU A 174 3.38 6.76 -11.00
CA GLU A 174 3.51 5.38 -11.45
C GLU A 174 2.65 4.43 -10.61
N THR A 175 2.46 4.70 -9.32
CA THR A 175 1.60 3.90 -8.44
C THR A 175 0.11 4.01 -8.80
N ARG A 176 -0.26 5.02 -9.61
CA ARG A 176 -1.60 5.24 -10.15
C ARG A 176 -1.84 4.46 -11.44
N TYR A 177 -0.79 3.94 -12.06
CA TYR A 177 -0.85 3.04 -13.22
C TYR A 177 -0.73 1.60 -12.74
N VAL A 178 -1.61 0.73 -13.23
CA VAL A 178 -1.62 -0.69 -12.88
C VAL A 178 -1.63 -1.51 -14.16
N LEU A 179 -0.61 -2.34 -14.35
CA LEU A 179 -0.61 -3.37 -15.39
C LEU A 179 -1.53 -4.52 -14.95
N LYS A 180 -2.49 -4.90 -15.79
CA LYS A 180 -3.49 -5.93 -15.47
C LYS A 180 -4.09 -6.53 -16.73
N GLY A 181 -4.85 -7.60 -16.57
CA GLY A 181 -5.69 -8.12 -17.65
C GLY A 181 -6.91 -7.23 -17.91
N ASN A 182 -7.22 -6.98 -19.18
CA ASN A 182 -8.49 -6.39 -19.56
C ASN A 182 -9.62 -7.41 -19.32
N GLY A 183 -10.82 -6.92 -19.01
CA GLY A 183 -12.00 -7.78 -18.92
C GLY A 183 -12.61 -8.05 -20.30
N ALA A 184 -13.87 -8.51 -20.29
CA ALA A 184 -14.61 -8.86 -21.50
C ALA A 184 -14.91 -7.68 -22.47
N ARG A 185 -14.71 -6.42 -22.03
CA ARG A 185 -15.05 -5.24 -22.83
C ARG A 185 -13.85 -4.77 -23.65
N LYS A 186 -14.10 -4.37 -24.90
CA LYS A 186 -13.14 -3.57 -25.67
C LYS A 186 -12.93 -2.23 -24.98
N LEU A 187 -11.68 -1.80 -24.90
CA LEU A 187 -11.32 -0.47 -24.42
C LEU A 187 -10.66 0.31 -25.56
N ARG A 188 -10.59 1.64 -25.43
CA ARG A 188 -9.85 2.49 -26.37
C ARG A 188 -8.59 3.00 -25.68
N CYS A 189 -7.45 2.84 -26.32
CA CYS A 189 -6.16 3.29 -25.81
C CYS A 189 -6.08 4.82 -25.83
N CYS A 190 -5.68 5.44 -24.72
CA CYS A 190 -5.51 6.89 -24.65
C CYS A 190 -4.25 7.38 -25.38
N GLY A 191 -3.23 6.53 -25.55
CA GLY A 191 -2.01 6.82 -26.32
C GLY A 191 -2.27 6.75 -27.83
N CYS A 192 -2.33 5.55 -28.39
CA CYS A 192 -2.44 5.34 -29.84
C CYS A 192 -3.86 5.45 -30.43
N LYS A 193 -4.90 5.64 -29.59
CA LYS A 193 -6.32 5.70 -29.98
C LYS A 193 -6.92 4.43 -30.60
N LYS A 194 -6.14 3.37 -30.78
CA LYS A 194 -6.58 2.03 -31.23
C LYS A 194 -7.30 1.26 -30.12
N ASN A 195 -7.99 0.20 -30.50
CA ASN A 195 -8.69 -0.68 -29.56
C ASN A 195 -7.70 -1.55 -28.75
N ILE A 196 -7.99 -1.71 -27.47
CA ILE A 196 -7.42 -2.72 -26.58
C ILE A 196 -8.44 -3.85 -26.53
N LEU A 197 -7.99 -5.04 -26.93
CA LEU A 197 -8.87 -6.20 -27.06
C LEU A 197 -9.28 -6.73 -25.68
N PRO A 198 -10.45 -7.41 -25.58
CA PRO A 198 -10.82 -8.12 -24.36
C PRO A 198 -9.76 -9.14 -23.97
N TYR A 199 -9.52 -9.31 -22.67
CA TYR A 199 -8.58 -10.31 -22.14
C TYR A 199 -7.15 -10.21 -22.72
N THR A 200 -6.69 -9.00 -23.04
CA THR A 200 -5.27 -8.71 -23.31
C THR A 200 -4.69 -7.82 -22.20
N PRO A 201 -3.35 -7.75 -22.07
CA PRO A 201 -2.72 -6.81 -21.14
C PRO A 201 -3.18 -5.36 -21.38
N VAL A 202 -3.40 -4.64 -20.30
CA VAL A 202 -3.78 -3.22 -20.29
C VAL A 202 -3.11 -2.52 -19.12
N VAL A 203 -2.65 -1.29 -19.34
CA VAL A 203 -2.24 -0.39 -18.27
C VAL A 203 -3.41 0.54 -17.96
N GLU A 204 -3.85 0.51 -16.71
CA GLU A 204 -4.97 1.30 -16.22
C GLU A 204 -4.48 2.39 -15.27
N PHE A 205 -4.71 3.65 -15.64
CA PHE A 205 -4.51 4.80 -14.77
C PHE A 205 -5.78 5.09 -13.97
N LYS A 206 -5.65 5.28 -12.65
CA LYS A 206 -6.72 5.74 -11.76
C LYS A 206 -6.25 6.84 -10.84
N ALA A 207 -6.94 7.98 -10.88
CA ALA A 207 -6.71 9.09 -9.94
C ALA A 207 -8.02 9.81 -9.61
N ARG A 208 -7.99 10.64 -8.57
CA ARG A 208 -8.95 11.73 -8.41
C ARG A 208 -8.29 13.03 -8.85
N GLN A 209 -8.94 13.77 -9.73
CA GLN A 209 -8.54 15.10 -10.18
C GLN A 209 -9.75 16.01 -9.95
N ASP A 210 -9.57 17.07 -9.17
CA ASP A 210 -10.64 18.02 -8.80
C ASP A 210 -11.91 17.33 -8.27
N GLY A 211 -11.70 16.34 -7.39
CA GLY A 211 -12.77 15.52 -6.81
C GLY A 211 -13.38 14.48 -7.75
N LYS A 212 -13.10 14.52 -9.06
CA LYS A 212 -13.63 13.58 -10.05
C LYS A 212 -12.70 12.38 -10.22
N ARG A 213 -13.29 11.19 -10.33
CA ARG A 213 -12.53 9.97 -10.65
C ARG A 213 -12.16 9.99 -12.13
N VAL A 214 -10.86 10.02 -12.42
CA VAL A 214 -10.32 9.94 -13.77
C VAL A 214 -9.76 8.54 -14.00
N ARG A 215 -10.16 7.93 -15.11
CA ARG A 215 -9.69 6.61 -15.55
C ARG A 215 -9.22 6.71 -16.99
N LYS A 216 -7.99 6.26 -17.24
CA LYS A 216 -7.42 6.16 -18.60
C LYS A 216 -6.88 4.74 -18.80
N CYS A 217 -6.91 4.26 -20.03
CA CYS A 217 -6.46 2.93 -20.38
C CYS A 217 -5.45 3.02 -21.52
N TYR A 218 -4.39 2.24 -21.44
CA TYR A 218 -3.30 2.22 -22.42
C TYR A 218 -2.96 0.77 -22.77
N HIS A 219 -2.52 0.52 -24.01
CA HIS A 219 -1.70 -0.65 -24.27
C HIS A 219 -0.42 -0.54 -23.42
N PRO A 220 0.21 -1.66 -22.99
CA PRO A 220 1.46 -1.61 -22.24
C PRO A 220 2.51 -0.70 -22.88
N ASP A 221 2.76 -0.87 -24.19
CA ASP A 221 3.75 -0.08 -24.94
C ASP A 221 3.32 1.37 -25.22
N CYS A 222 2.04 1.69 -25.00
CA CYS A 222 1.51 3.05 -25.14
C CYS A 222 1.41 3.79 -23.81
N SER A 223 1.75 3.14 -22.69
CA SER A 223 1.70 3.77 -21.38
C SER A 223 2.76 4.87 -21.28
N PRO A 224 2.44 6.06 -20.75
CA PRO A 224 3.43 7.12 -20.59
C PRO A 224 4.47 6.82 -19.50
N VAL A 225 4.21 5.82 -18.66
CA VAL A 225 5.11 5.37 -17.58
C VAL A 225 5.10 3.85 -17.48
N THR A 226 6.19 3.29 -16.96
CA THR A 226 6.24 1.88 -16.53
C THR A 226 5.47 1.74 -15.22
N PRO A 227 4.40 0.93 -15.16
CA PRO A 227 3.61 0.78 -13.93
C PRO A 227 4.43 0.08 -12.83
N LEU A 228 4.44 0.65 -11.62
CA LEU A 228 5.02 -0.02 -10.45
C LEU A 228 4.16 -1.19 -9.96
N LYS A 229 2.85 -1.16 -10.24
CA LYS A 229 1.91 -2.21 -9.81
C LYS A 229 1.59 -3.15 -10.96
N ASN A 230 1.95 -4.41 -10.81
CA ASN A 230 1.57 -5.49 -11.71
C ASN A 230 0.53 -6.40 -11.05
N LYS A 231 -0.61 -6.59 -11.73
CA LYS A 231 -1.69 -7.54 -11.37
C LYS A 231 -2.05 -8.42 -12.57
N LEU A 232 -1.17 -8.50 -13.55
CA LEU A 232 -1.39 -9.26 -14.77
C LEU A 232 -1.12 -10.73 -14.50
N LYS A 233 -2.17 -11.54 -14.56
CA LYS A 233 -2.06 -13.01 -14.52
C LYS A 233 -1.80 -13.54 -15.93
N ALA A 234 -0.63 -13.22 -16.49
CA ALA A 234 -0.20 -13.74 -17.78
C ALA A 234 0.26 -15.20 -17.62
N ALA A 235 -0.01 -16.02 -18.64
CA ALA A 235 0.43 -17.40 -18.65
C ALA A 235 0.70 -17.87 -20.09
N THR A 236 1.47 -18.94 -20.22
CA THR A 236 1.73 -19.60 -21.49
C THR A 236 0.97 -20.93 -21.51
N GLY A 237 0.18 -21.18 -22.55
CA GLY A 237 -0.54 -22.44 -22.71
C GLY A 237 -0.32 -23.04 -24.09
N LYS A 238 -0.40 -24.36 -24.21
CA LYS A 238 -0.40 -25.09 -25.48
C LYS A 238 -1.83 -25.22 -25.98
N VAL A 239 -2.14 -24.58 -27.10
CA VAL A 239 -3.44 -24.73 -27.79
C VAL A 239 -3.16 -25.29 -29.17
N ASN A 240 -3.79 -26.43 -29.49
CA ASN A 240 -3.50 -27.21 -30.70
C ASN A 240 -2.00 -27.52 -30.87
N GLY A 241 -1.34 -27.92 -29.78
CA GLY A 241 0.08 -28.26 -29.75
C GLY A 241 1.05 -27.07 -29.83
N THR A 242 0.57 -25.84 -30.05
CA THR A 242 1.41 -24.64 -30.17
C THR A 242 1.38 -23.82 -28.89
N ALA A 243 2.56 -23.43 -28.38
CA ALA A 243 2.66 -22.53 -27.23
C ALA A 243 2.16 -21.13 -27.59
N ARG A 244 1.30 -20.57 -26.75
CA ARG A 244 0.68 -19.25 -26.92
C ARG A 244 0.63 -18.51 -25.60
N GLU A 245 0.86 -17.20 -25.66
CA GLU A 245 0.66 -16.32 -24.52
C GLU A 245 -0.82 -15.93 -24.40
N GLY A 246 -1.32 -15.95 -23.18
CA GLY A 246 -2.69 -15.55 -22.87
C GLY A 246 -2.83 -15.06 -21.44
N LEU A 247 -4.06 -14.79 -21.04
CA LEU A 247 -4.39 -14.33 -19.70
C LEU A 247 -5.26 -15.33 -18.94
N MET A 248 -4.94 -15.49 -17.66
CA MET A 248 -5.77 -16.19 -16.70
C MET A 248 -6.79 -15.22 -16.12
N ALA A 249 -8.07 -15.51 -16.33
CA ALA A 249 -9.16 -14.73 -15.78
C ALA A 249 -10.34 -15.62 -15.40
N ILE A 250 -11.16 -15.12 -14.47
CA ILE A 250 -12.38 -15.79 -14.06
C ILE A 250 -13.43 -15.66 -15.18
N CYS A 251 -14.05 -16.78 -15.57
CA CYS A 251 -15.21 -16.81 -16.46
C CYS A 251 -16.41 -16.20 -15.74
N ARG A 252 -16.98 -15.12 -16.29
CA ARG A 252 -18.17 -14.47 -15.69
C ARG A 252 -19.49 -15.08 -16.12
N LYS A 253 -19.44 -15.94 -17.13
CA LYS A 253 -20.58 -16.63 -17.72
C LYS A 253 -20.11 -17.97 -18.22
N GLU A 254 -21.03 -18.91 -18.34
CA GLU A 254 -20.75 -20.19 -18.95
C GLU A 254 -20.22 -19.97 -20.38
N THR A 255 -19.13 -20.66 -20.73
CA THR A 255 -18.48 -20.56 -22.04
C THR A 255 -17.88 -21.92 -22.40
N SER A 256 -18.01 -22.33 -23.66
CA SER A 256 -17.43 -23.59 -24.13
C SER A 256 -15.92 -23.48 -24.29
N CYS A 257 -15.19 -24.50 -23.84
CA CYS A 257 -13.76 -24.62 -24.01
C CYS A 257 -13.39 -24.88 -25.47
N GLY A 258 -12.48 -24.07 -26.03
CA GLY A 258 -12.05 -24.20 -27.42
C GLY A 258 -11.17 -25.41 -27.75
N ILE A 259 -10.90 -26.30 -26.79
CA ILE A 259 -10.11 -27.53 -26.97
C ILE A 259 -11.00 -28.77 -26.82
N CYS A 260 -11.65 -28.93 -25.66
CA CYS A 260 -12.45 -30.12 -25.37
C CYS A 260 -13.96 -29.95 -25.65
N ASN A 261 -14.41 -28.74 -26.02
CA ASN A 261 -15.81 -28.34 -26.21
C ASN A 261 -16.73 -28.49 -24.97
N LEU A 262 -16.20 -28.91 -23.82
CA LEU A 262 -16.95 -28.92 -22.56
C LEU A 262 -17.12 -27.50 -22.01
N ASN A 263 -18.19 -27.29 -21.24
CA ASN A 263 -18.47 -26.00 -20.63
C ASN A 263 -17.46 -25.65 -19.52
N ILE A 264 -17.09 -24.37 -19.47
CA ILE A 264 -16.42 -23.73 -18.36
C ILE A 264 -17.50 -22.99 -17.58
N ALA A 265 -17.77 -23.44 -16.36
CA ALA A 265 -18.76 -22.82 -15.50
C ALA A 265 -18.40 -21.36 -15.15
N PRO A 266 -19.40 -20.51 -14.82
CA PRO A 266 -19.14 -19.23 -14.19
C PRO A 266 -18.26 -19.37 -12.94
N ASP A 267 -17.51 -18.33 -12.63
CA ASP A 267 -16.59 -18.21 -11.49
C ASP A 267 -15.37 -19.15 -11.49
N ASN A 268 -15.27 -20.07 -12.45
CA ASN A 268 -14.07 -20.86 -12.69
C ASN A 268 -13.00 -20.06 -13.42
N GLN A 269 -11.72 -20.39 -13.16
CA GLN A 269 -10.61 -19.84 -13.93
C GLN A 269 -10.58 -20.39 -15.35
N ALA A 270 -10.23 -19.53 -16.31
CA ALA A 270 -10.04 -19.90 -17.70
C ALA A 270 -8.85 -19.17 -18.33
N PHE A 271 -8.24 -19.84 -19.30
CA PHE A 271 -7.17 -19.32 -20.12
C PHE A 271 -7.76 -18.65 -21.37
N HIS A 272 -7.49 -17.36 -21.52
CA HIS A 272 -8.00 -16.53 -22.62
C HIS A 272 -6.85 -16.20 -23.56
N VAL A 273 -6.98 -16.60 -24.82
CA VAL A 273 -5.91 -16.48 -25.83
C VAL A 273 -6.49 -16.06 -27.16
N TYR A 274 -5.72 -15.34 -27.98
CA TYR A 274 -6.12 -15.04 -29.35
C TYR A 274 -5.44 -15.99 -30.33
N LEU A 275 -6.25 -16.67 -31.15
CA LEU A 275 -5.79 -17.47 -32.29
C LEU A 275 -6.32 -16.82 -33.57
N ASP A 276 -5.42 -16.44 -34.48
CA ASP A 276 -5.76 -15.81 -35.76
C ASP A 276 -6.75 -14.63 -35.62
N GLY A 277 -6.54 -13.80 -34.59
CA GLY A 277 -7.36 -12.64 -34.28
C GLY A 277 -8.70 -12.94 -33.59
N LYS A 278 -9.00 -14.21 -33.27
CA LYS A 278 -10.21 -14.62 -32.55
C LYS A 278 -9.89 -15.02 -31.12
N LEU A 279 -10.70 -14.54 -30.17
CA LEU A 279 -10.60 -14.94 -28.77
C LEU A 279 -11.08 -16.38 -28.61
N VAL A 280 -10.23 -17.21 -28.02
CA VAL A 280 -10.49 -18.58 -27.61
C VAL A 280 -10.34 -18.67 -26.10
N VAL A 281 -11.28 -19.38 -25.46
CA VAL A 281 -11.32 -19.59 -24.02
C VAL A 281 -11.13 -21.08 -23.76
N CYS A 282 -10.20 -21.44 -22.90
CA CYS A 282 -9.86 -22.83 -22.60
C CYS A 282 -9.88 -23.10 -21.09
N HIS A 283 -10.19 -24.34 -20.70
CA HIS A 283 -9.81 -24.79 -19.37
C HIS A 283 -8.28 -24.72 -19.21
N PRO A 284 -7.75 -24.29 -18.06
CA PRO A 284 -6.30 -24.23 -17.84
C PRO A 284 -5.61 -25.59 -18.05
N GLY A 285 -6.26 -26.67 -17.60
CA GLY A 285 -5.76 -28.03 -17.79
C GLY A 285 -5.72 -28.47 -19.25
N CYS A 286 -6.76 -28.15 -20.03
CA CYS A 286 -6.79 -28.49 -21.46
C CYS A 286 -5.72 -27.77 -22.26
N ALA A 287 -5.37 -26.53 -21.86
CA ALA A 287 -4.32 -25.75 -22.50
C ALA A 287 -2.93 -25.97 -21.89
N SER A 288 -2.75 -26.94 -20.99
CA SER A 288 -1.47 -27.22 -20.30
C SER A 288 -0.77 -25.93 -19.83
N VAL A 289 -1.50 -25.07 -19.13
CA VAL A 289 -1.03 -23.72 -18.80
C VAL A 289 0.11 -23.76 -17.79
N GLU A 290 1.20 -23.07 -18.13
CA GLU A 290 2.34 -22.77 -17.26
C GLU A 290 2.29 -21.29 -16.86
N TYR A 291 2.38 -21.00 -15.56
CA TYR A 291 2.37 -19.64 -15.06
C TYR A 291 3.73 -18.99 -15.30
N LYS A 292 3.76 -17.75 -15.80
CA LYS A 292 4.97 -16.94 -15.72
C LYS A 292 5.21 -16.64 -14.23
N GLN A 293 6.35 -17.06 -13.69
CA GLN A 293 6.77 -16.64 -12.36
C GLN A 293 6.86 -15.11 -12.35
N GLU A 294 6.22 -14.48 -11.37
CA GLU A 294 6.30 -13.04 -11.16
C GLU A 294 7.74 -12.71 -10.73
N THR A 295 8.51 -12.04 -11.60
CA THR A 295 9.74 -11.31 -11.23
C THR A 295 9.39 -9.89 -10.81
#